data_AF-A0AA86Y6A7-F1
#
_entry.id   AF-A0AA86Y6A7-F1
#
_cell.length_a   1.000
_cell.length_b   1.000
_cell.length_c   1.000
_cell.angle_alpha   90.00
_cell.angle_beta   90.00
_cell.angle_gamma   90.00
#
_symmetry.space_group_name_H-M   'P 1'
#
loop_
_entity.id
_entity.type
_entity.pdbx_description
1 polymer ?
#
loop_
_entity_poly.entity_id
_entity_poly.type
_entity_poly.pdbx_seq_one_letter_code
_entity_poly.pdbx_strand_id
1 'polypeptide(L)'
;MKKFSKTLRDNWIFLLMVLPGALWLILFFYIPVFGNVVAFKDYHMTSNGFIDSIINSKWVGLDNFRFLFSSRDAFIITRNTVLYNLGFIFLGLVLSVGIAIILSELRSKRMVKIFQTSMLFPYFLSWVIISFFTDAFLNIDKGVFNHLLESLGLKEVNFYADLGI
;
A
#
# COMPACT_ATOMS: atom_id res chain seq x y z
N MET A 1 43.23 -15.96 -1.13
CA MET A 1 42.14 -16.96 -1.01
C MET A 1 42.05 -17.63 0.37
N LYS A 2 43.16 -18.10 0.99
CA LYS A 2 43.12 -18.76 2.32
C LYS A 2 42.49 -17.92 3.46
N LYS A 3 42.62 -16.59 3.40
CA LYS A 3 42.06 -15.67 4.41
C LYS A 3 40.52 -15.64 4.39
N PHE A 4 39.89 -15.65 3.21
CA PHE A 4 38.44 -15.61 3.04
C PHE A 4 37.75 -16.91 3.52
N SER A 5 38.31 -18.07 3.15
CA SER A 5 37.80 -19.37 3.61
C SER A 5 37.93 -19.54 5.12
N LYS A 6 39.02 -19.03 5.73
CA LYS A 6 39.19 -19.01 7.18
C LYS A 6 38.11 -18.13 7.84
N THR A 7 37.89 -16.91 7.35
CA THR A 7 36.83 -16.02 7.84
C THR A 7 35.43 -16.62 7.73
N LEU A 8 35.11 -17.32 6.63
CA LEU A 8 33.83 -18.02 6.47
C LEU A 8 33.65 -19.13 7.50
N ARG A 9 34.71 -19.91 7.76
CA ARG A 9 34.68 -20.98 8.75
C ARG A 9 34.54 -20.43 10.17
N ASP A 10 35.28 -19.37 10.48
CA ASP A 10 35.26 -18.72 11.80
C ASP A 10 33.89 -18.07 12.09
N ASN A 11 33.13 -17.69 11.05
CA ASN A 11 31.80 -17.06 11.17
C ASN A 11 30.65 -17.97 10.73
N TRP A 12 30.88 -19.27 10.53
CA TRP A 12 29.87 -20.19 9.98
C TRP A 12 28.59 -20.24 10.81
N ILE A 13 28.70 -20.15 12.14
CA ILE A 13 27.54 -20.12 13.04
C ILE A 13 26.69 -18.87 12.78
N PHE A 14 27.30 -17.68 12.63
CA PHE A 14 26.57 -16.46 12.31
C PHE A 14 25.93 -16.52 10.93
N LEU A 15 26.62 -17.10 9.94
CA LEU A 15 26.06 -17.31 8.61
C LEU A 15 24.86 -18.26 8.63
N LEU A 16 24.92 -19.34 9.41
CA LEU A 16 23.79 -20.25 9.61
C LEU A 16 22.60 -19.58 10.30
N MET A 17 22.83 -18.65 11.23
CA MET A 17 21.74 -17.90 11.88
C MET A 17 21.02 -16.95 10.91
N VAL A 18 21.76 -16.36 9.96
CA VAL A 18 21.19 -15.47 8.93
C VAL A 18 20.51 -16.25 7.81
N LEU A 19 20.96 -17.49 7.55
CA LEU A 19 20.53 -18.31 6.42
C LEU A 19 19.01 -18.47 6.27
N PRO A 20 18.20 -18.74 7.33
CA PRO A 20 16.76 -18.83 7.19
C PRO A 20 16.12 -17.52 6.70
N GLY A 21 16.55 -16.39 7.25
CA GLY A 21 16.04 -15.06 6.86
C GLY A 21 16.47 -14.69 5.45
N ALA A 22 17.73 -14.99 5.08
CA ALA A 22 18.23 -14.78 3.74
C ALA A 22 17.49 -15.65 2.71
N LEU A 23 17.26 -16.93 3.01
CA LEU A 23 16.49 -17.83 2.14
C LEU A 23 15.04 -17.34 1.97
N TRP A 24 14.38 -16.94 3.05
CA TRP A 24 13.04 -16.38 2.98
C TRP A 24 12.98 -15.13 2.08
N LEU A 25 13.93 -14.21 2.26
CA LEU A 25 14.02 -13.00 1.45
C LEU A 25 14.30 -13.33 -0.04
N ILE A 26 15.18 -14.29 -0.32
CA ILE A 26 15.44 -14.72 -1.70
C ILE A 26 14.17 -15.32 -2.33
N LEU A 27 13.52 -16.26 -1.63
CA LEU A 27 12.37 -17.00 -2.14
C LEU A 27 11.14 -16.11 -2.36
N PHE A 28 10.87 -15.17 -1.43
CA PHE A 28 9.63 -14.39 -1.46
C PHE A 28 9.77 -12.98 -2.02
N PHE A 29 10.98 -12.39 -2.07
CA PHE A 29 11.18 -11.04 -2.61
C PHE A 29 11.99 -11.06 -3.91
N TYR A 30 13.08 -11.83 -3.98
CA TYR A 30 13.95 -11.77 -5.16
C TYR A 30 13.45 -12.64 -6.30
N ILE A 31 13.00 -13.88 -6.03
CA ILE A 31 12.44 -14.76 -7.07
C ILE A 31 11.25 -14.09 -7.79
N PRO A 32 10.25 -13.53 -7.09
CA PRO A 32 9.12 -12.88 -7.77
C PRO A 32 9.50 -11.66 -8.61
N VAL A 33 10.53 -10.91 -8.21
CA VAL A 33 11.02 -9.75 -8.98
C VAL A 33 11.56 -10.15 -10.36
N PHE A 34 12.06 -11.38 -10.54
CA PHE A 34 12.38 -11.88 -11.89
C PHE A 34 11.15 -11.96 -12.80
N GLY A 35 9.96 -12.10 -12.23
CA GLY A 35 8.68 -12.05 -12.96
C GLY A 35 8.43 -10.71 -13.66
N ASN A 36 9.10 -9.62 -13.25
CA ASN A 36 9.01 -8.33 -13.92
C ASN A 36 9.51 -8.36 -15.38
N VAL A 37 10.23 -9.41 -15.78
CA VAL A 37 10.59 -9.67 -17.18
C VAL A 37 9.37 -9.71 -18.10
N VAL A 38 8.18 -10.07 -17.58
CA VAL A 38 6.91 -10.08 -18.31
C VAL A 38 6.60 -8.71 -18.92
N ALA A 39 6.97 -7.61 -18.27
CA ALA A 39 6.75 -6.26 -18.80
C ALA A 39 7.47 -6.00 -20.14
N PHE A 40 8.51 -6.77 -20.47
CA PHE A 40 9.29 -6.64 -21.70
C PHE A 40 8.93 -7.70 -22.76
N LYS A 41 7.91 -8.52 -22.48
CA LYS A 41 7.45 -9.59 -23.36
C LYS A 41 5.99 -9.37 -23.77
N ASP A 42 5.63 -9.89 -24.95
CA ASP A 42 4.25 -9.99 -25.40
C ASP A 42 3.56 -11.18 -24.71
N TYR A 43 3.31 -11.01 -23.42
CA TYR A 43 2.93 -12.09 -22.53
C TYR A 43 1.45 -12.44 -22.63
N HIS A 44 1.17 -13.71 -22.93
CA HIS A 44 -0.16 -14.30 -22.91
C HIS A 44 -0.14 -15.57 -22.06
N MET A 45 -1.07 -15.69 -21.11
CA MET A 45 -1.17 -16.86 -20.24
C MET A 45 -1.62 -18.07 -21.07
N THR A 46 -0.75 -19.09 -21.17
CA THR A 46 -1.03 -20.34 -21.87
C THR A 46 -1.37 -21.45 -20.87
N SER A 47 -2.09 -22.50 -21.30
CA SER A 47 -2.50 -23.63 -20.46
C SER A 47 -1.34 -24.40 -19.80
N ASN A 48 -0.12 -24.24 -20.29
CA ASN A 48 1.10 -24.89 -19.78
C ASN A 48 1.71 -24.16 -18.55
N GLY A 49 1.10 -23.07 -18.10
CA GLY A 49 1.49 -22.34 -16.88
C GLY A 49 2.40 -21.13 -17.13
N PHE A 50 2.75 -20.45 -16.03
CA PHE A 50 3.45 -19.16 -16.04
C PHE A 50 4.86 -19.22 -16.63
N ILE A 51 5.67 -20.22 -16.24
CA ILE A 51 7.07 -20.31 -16.66
C ILE A 51 7.16 -20.58 -18.17
N ASP A 52 6.35 -21.52 -18.68
CA ASP A 52 6.28 -21.83 -20.12
C ASP A 52 5.82 -20.60 -20.92
N SER A 53 4.79 -19.90 -20.41
CA SER A 53 4.29 -18.67 -21.02
C SER A 53 5.37 -17.59 -21.07
N ILE A 54 6.17 -17.40 -20.00
CA ILE A 54 7.29 -16.45 -20.02
C ILE A 54 8.33 -16.85 -21.05
N ILE A 55 8.74 -18.12 -21.12
CA ILE A 55 9.84 -18.55 -21.99
C ILE A 55 9.45 -18.38 -23.46
N ASN A 56 8.23 -18.81 -23.82
CA ASN A 56 7.74 -18.81 -25.21
C ASN A 56 7.24 -17.44 -25.69
N SER A 57 6.95 -16.51 -24.78
CA SER A 57 6.53 -15.15 -25.15
C SER A 57 7.64 -14.38 -25.85
N LYS A 58 7.28 -13.69 -26.94
CA LYS A 58 8.19 -12.87 -27.75
C LYS A 58 8.70 -11.69 -26.94
N TRP A 59 9.97 -11.34 -27.10
CA TRP A 59 10.56 -10.15 -26.50
C TRP A 59 10.19 -8.90 -27.31
N VAL A 60 9.50 -7.94 -26.68
CA VAL A 60 9.04 -6.69 -27.30
C VAL A 60 9.73 -5.45 -26.73
N GLY A 61 10.68 -5.64 -25.81
CA GLY A 61 11.44 -4.54 -25.23
C GLY A 61 10.53 -3.53 -24.52
N LEU A 62 10.48 -2.30 -25.02
CA LEU A 62 9.74 -1.20 -24.39
C LEU A 62 8.35 -0.92 -25.00
N ASP A 63 7.88 -1.75 -25.92
CA ASP A 63 6.62 -1.47 -26.62
C ASP A 63 5.41 -1.45 -25.68
N ASN A 64 5.37 -2.33 -24.67
CA ASN A 64 4.35 -2.30 -23.62
C ASN A 64 4.34 -0.97 -22.84
N PHE A 65 5.52 -0.42 -22.55
CA PHE A 65 5.64 0.86 -21.86
C PHE A 65 5.21 2.02 -22.76
N ARG A 66 5.58 2.01 -24.04
CA ARG A 66 5.11 3.00 -25.02
C ARG A 66 3.58 2.99 -25.13
N PHE A 67 2.98 1.80 -25.19
CA PHE A 67 1.54 1.64 -25.18
C PHE A 67 0.93 2.23 -23.91
N LEU A 68 1.44 1.87 -22.73
CA LEU A 68 0.96 2.40 -21.45
C LEU A 68 1.02 3.94 -21.42
N PHE A 69 2.17 4.53 -21.75
CA PHE A 69 2.36 5.99 -21.71
C PHE A 69 1.70 6.74 -22.88
N SER A 70 1.27 6.05 -23.93
CA SER A 70 0.42 6.65 -24.98
C SER A 70 -1.02 6.90 -24.49
N SER A 71 -1.45 6.18 -23.44
CA SER A 71 -2.76 6.39 -22.83
C SER A 71 -2.76 7.60 -21.90
N ARG A 72 -3.88 8.35 -21.89
CA ARG A 72 -4.09 9.44 -20.92
C ARG A 72 -4.16 8.91 -19.48
N ASP A 73 -4.61 7.68 -19.32
CA ASP A 73 -4.85 7.04 -18.02
C ASP A 73 -3.56 6.85 -17.24
N ALA A 74 -2.46 6.47 -17.90
CA ALA A 74 -1.17 6.30 -17.22
C ALA A 74 -0.72 7.60 -16.53
N PHE A 75 -0.92 8.75 -17.17
CA PHE A 75 -0.60 10.05 -16.56
C PHE A 75 -1.55 10.38 -15.40
N ILE A 76 -2.85 10.15 -15.56
CA ILE A 76 -3.86 10.42 -14.52
C ILE A 76 -3.58 9.56 -13.28
N ILE A 77 -3.38 8.26 -13.45
CA ILE A 77 -3.09 7.32 -12.36
C ILE A 77 -1.81 7.75 -11.65
N THR A 78 -0.72 7.96 -12.39
CA THR A 78 0.58 8.36 -11.81
C THR A 78 0.47 9.66 -11.05
N ARG A 79 -0.15 10.70 -11.64
CA ARG A 79 -0.36 12.00 -11.00
C ARG A 79 -1.17 11.86 -9.72
N ASN A 80 -2.30 11.16 -9.77
CA ASN A 80 -3.17 10.99 -8.62
C ASN A 80 -2.45 10.21 -7.51
N THR A 81 -1.73 9.14 -7.83
CA THR A 81 -0.93 8.38 -6.85
C THR A 81 0.12 9.27 -6.19
N VAL A 82 0.87 10.07 -6.96
CA VAL A 82 1.89 10.96 -6.41
C VAL A 82 1.26 12.04 -5.54
N LEU A 83 0.20 12.71 -6.01
CA LEU A 83 -0.46 13.77 -5.25
C LEU A 83 -1.11 13.24 -3.96
N TYR A 84 -1.76 12.08 -3.99
CA TYR A 84 -2.32 11.46 -2.79
C TYR A 84 -1.24 11.08 -1.78
N ASN A 85 -0.11 10.52 -2.23
CA ASN A 85 0.99 10.20 -1.32
C ASN A 85 1.65 11.46 -0.73
N LEU A 86 1.84 12.52 -1.53
CA LEU A 86 2.36 13.79 -1.03
C LEU A 86 1.41 14.42 0.00
N GLY A 87 0.11 14.43 -0.30
CA GLY A 87 -0.92 14.89 0.63
C GLY A 87 -0.93 14.05 1.92
N PHE A 88 -0.84 12.73 1.80
CA PHE A 88 -0.79 11.82 2.94
C PHE A 88 0.44 12.06 3.83
N ILE A 89 1.62 12.24 3.25
CA ILE A 89 2.85 12.54 3.99
C ILE A 89 2.74 13.89 4.69
N PHE A 90 2.29 14.93 3.98
CA PHE A 90 2.20 16.27 4.54
C PHE A 90 1.15 16.36 5.65
N LEU A 91 -0.08 15.92 5.38
CA LEU A 91 -1.16 15.92 6.37
C LEU A 91 -0.85 14.99 7.53
N GLY A 92 -0.31 13.80 7.25
CA GLY A 92 0.12 12.85 8.26
C GLY A 92 1.16 13.46 9.20
N LEU A 93 2.15 14.16 8.66
CA LEU A 93 3.15 14.87 9.44
C LEU A 93 2.53 15.98 10.30
N VAL A 94 1.77 16.90 9.69
CA VAL A 94 1.17 18.05 10.38
C VAL A 94 0.23 17.59 11.49
N LEU A 95 -0.65 16.63 11.21
CA LEU A 95 -1.59 16.10 12.19
C LEU A 95 -0.88 15.31 13.30
N SER A 96 0.10 14.46 12.97
CA SER A 96 0.82 13.67 13.98
C SER A 96 1.62 14.55 14.93
N VAL A 97 2.32 15.56 14.39
CA VAL A 97 3.07 16.53 15.20
C VAL A 97 2.11 17.41 16.00
N GLY A 98 1.02 17.89 15.40
CA GLY A 98 0.01 18.71 16.08
C GLY A 98 -0.62 17.96 17.26
N ILE A 99 -1.02 16.70 17.05
CA ILE A 99 -1.54 15.83 18.11
C ILE A 99 -0.47 15.58 19.18
N ALA A 100 0.79 15.35 18.81
CA ALA A 100 1.87 15.13 19.76
C ALA A 100 2.07 16.35 20.69
N ILE A 101 2.01 17.58 20.15
CA ILE A 101 2.10 18.83 20.93
C ILE A 101 0.90 18.97 21.87
N ILE A 102 -0.32 18.73 21.38
CA ILE A 102 -1.53 18.79 22.22
C ILE A 102 -1.41 17.81 23.39
N LEU A 103 -0.93 16.60 23.12
CA LEU A 103 -0.74 15.59 24.16
C LEU A 103 0.41 15.93 25.12
N SER A 104 1.46 16.63 24.68
CA SER A 104 2.56 17.03 25.56
C SER A 104 2.14 18.12 26.56
N GLU A 105 1.18 18.98 26.18
CA GLU A 105 0.65 20.03 27.06
C GLU A 105 -0.37 19.51 28.09
N LEU A 106 -0.82 18.25 27.98
CA LEU A 106 -1.74 17.66 28.95
C LEU A 106 -1.02 17.36 30.26
N ARG A 107 -1.42 18.05 31.33
CA ARG A 107 -0.91 17.85 32.70
C ARG A 107 -1.16 16.43 33.26
N SER A 108 -2.26 15.78 32.84
CA SER A 108 -2.66 14.47 33.35
C SER A 108 -2.07 13.32 32.54
N LYS A 109 -1.09 12.62 33.12
CA LYS A 109 -0.46 11.44 32.51
C LYS A 109 -1.44 10.30 32.20
N ARG A 110 -2.53 10.17 32.98
CA ARG A 110 -3.57 9.17 32.70
C ARG A 110 -4.34 9.50 31.43
N MET A 111 -4.69 10.76 31.21
CA MET A 111 -5.40 11.19 30.00
C MET A 111 -4.55 11.00 28.75
N VAL A 112 -3.27 11.38 28.81
CA VAL A 112 -2.32 11.16 27.71
C VAL A 112 -2.29 9.68 27.31
N LYS A 113 -2.16 8.77 28.28
CA LYS A 113 -2.12 7.32 28.02
C LYS A 113 -3.42 6.80 27.39
N ILE A 114 -4.58 7.28 27.84
CA ILE A 114 -5.88 6.90 27.26
C ILE A 114 -5.95 7.34 25.79
N PHE A 115 -5.69 8.62 25.50
CA PHE A 115 -5.75 9.14 24.13
C PHE A 115 -4.76 8.43 23.19
N GLN A 116 -3.52 8.20 23.63
CA GLN A 116 -2.54 7.44 22.84
C GLN A 116 -3.03 6.02 22.53
N THR A 117 -3.60 5.33 23.53
CA THR A 117 -4.10 3.96 23.33
C THR A 117 -5.30 3.94 22.38
N SER A 118 -6.22 4.90 22.49
CA SER A 118 -7.37 5.04 21.58
C SER A 118 -6.93 5.36 20.14
N MET A 119 -5.88 6.16 19.95
CA MET A 119 -5.32 6.44 18.62
C MET A 119 -4.70 5.20 17.95
N LEU A 120 -4.31 4.19 18.74
CA LEU A 120 -3.82 2.92 18.19
C LEU A 120 -4.95 1.99 17.76
N PHE A 121 -6.18 2.19 18.24
CA PHE A 121 -7.31 1.32 17.96
C PHE A 121 -7.57 1.07 16.45
N PRO A 122 -7.53 2.09 15.57
CA PRO A 122 -7.78 1.89 14.15
C PRO A 122 -6.77 0.96 13.46
N TYR A 123 -5.53 0.90 13.95
CA TYR A 123 -4.48 0.05 13.36
C TYR A 123 -4.74 -1.45 13.56
N PHE A 124 -5.64 -1.82 14.48
CA PHE A 124 -6.05 -3.21 14.68
C PHE A 124 -7.19 -3.63 13.76
N LEU A 125 -7.87 -2.67 13.10
CA LEU A 125 -8.97 -2.96 12.18
C LEU A 125 -8.41 -3.30 10.79
N SER A 126 -8.97 -4.33 10.16
CA SER A 126 -8.61 -4.66 8.78
C SER A 126 -9.20 -3.62 7.81
N TRP A 127 -8.57 -3.47 6.66
CA TRP A 127 -9.08 -2.61 5.59
C TRP A 127 -10.49 -3.00 5.13
N VAL A 128 -10.85 -4.30 5.22
CA VAL A 128 -12.20 -4.78 4.91
C VAL A 128 -13.22 -4.25 5.93
N ILE A 129 -12.91 -4.30 7.23
CA ILE A 129 -13.80 -3.76 8.27
C ILE A 129 -13.96 -2.25 8.10
N ILE A 130 -12.86 -1.53 7.82
CA ILE A 130 -12.90 -0.08 7.57
C ILE A 130 -13.80 0.24 6.37
N SER A 131 -13.79 -0.60 5.32
CA SER A 131 -14.69 -0.42 4.17
C SER A 131 -16.17 -0.57 4.53
N PHE A 132 -16.53 -1.52 5.41
CA PHE A 132 -17.91 -1.66 5.89
C PHE A 132 -18.35 -0.49 6.74
N PHE A 133 -17.47 0.04 7.60
CA PHE A 133 -17.78 1.28 8.33
C PHE A 133 -18.02 2.43 7.36
N THR A 134 -17.12 2.60 6.39
CA THR A 134 -17.20 3.69 5.41
C THR A 134 -18.49 3.60 4.59
N ASP A 135 -18.87 2.41 4.14
CA ASP A 135 -20.17 2.17 3.49
C ASP A 135 -21.33 2.52 4.43
N ALA A 136 -21.36 2.03 5.67
CA ALA A 136 -22.42 2.36 6.62
C ALA A 136 -22.59 3.88 6.86
N PHE A 137 -21.51 4.66 6.75
CA PHE A 137 -21.57 6.11 6.88
C PHE A 137 -21.97 6.83 5.58
N LEU A 138 -21.40 6.43 4.44
CA LEU A 138 -21.47 7.15 3.16
C LEU A 138 -22.44 6.54 2.14
N ASN A 139 -23.13 5.45 2.47
CA ASN A 139 -24.11 4.82 1.60
C ASN A 139 -25.20 5.83 1.20
N ILE A 140 -25.65 5.77 -0.06
CA ILE A 140 -26.67 6.68 -0.59
C ILE A 140 -27.97 6.55 0.19
N ASP A 141 -28.52 5.33 0.20
CA ASP A 141 -29.89 5.08 0.66
C ASP A 141 -30.00 4.99 2.18
N LYS A 142 -28.94 4.51 2.85
CA LYS A 142 -28.96 4.19 4.29
C LYS A 142 -27.78 4.76 5.07
N GLY A 143 -26.98 5.63 4.45
CA GLY A 143 -25.81 6.22 5.09
C GLY A 143 -26.20 7.18 6.19
N VAL A 144 -25.47 7.11 7.31
CA VAL A 144 -25.65 8.02 8.45
C VAL A 144 -25.55 9.50 8.02
N PHE A 145 -24.62 9.81 7.09
CA PHE A 145 -24.44 11.19 6.63
C PHE A 145 -25.59 11.68 5.76
N ASN A 146 -26.11 10.87 4.84
CA ASN A 146 -27.25 11.27 4.02
C ASN A 146 -28.52 11.44 4.86
N HIS A 147 -28.75 10.57 5.84
CA HIS A 147 -29.87 10.75 6.76
C HIS A 147 -29.75 12.03 7.60
N LEU A 148 -28.52 12.40 8.01
CA LEU A 148 -28.27 13.66 8.69
C LEU A 148 -28.53 14.87 7.75
N LEU A 149 -28.12 14.80 6.49
CA LEU A 149 -28.39 15.83 5.49
C LEU A 149 -29.90 16.03 5.25
N GLU A 150 -30.65 14.94 5.10
CA GLU A 150 -32.11 14.97 4.98
C GLU A 150 -32.77 15.63 6.19
N SER A 151 -32.30 15.31 7.40
CA SER A 151 -32.81 15.91 8.65
C SER A 151 -32.59 17.43 8.72
N LEU A 152 -31.58 17.93 7.99
CA LEU A 152 -31.28 19.35 7.84
C LEU A 152 -31.95 19.98 6.60
N GLY A 153 -32.78 19.21 5.87
CA GLY A 153 -33.47 19.65 4.65
C GLY A 153 -32.57 19.75 3.42
N LEU A 154 -31.38 19.15 3.46
CA LEU A 154 -30.45 19.10 2.33
C LEU A 154 -30.70 17.83 1.49
N LYS A 155 -30.29 17.86 0.22
CA LYS A 155 -30.40 16.69 -0.67
C LYS A 155 -29.34 15.66 -0.31
N GLU A 156 -29.71 14.39 -0.47
CA GLU A 156 -28.79 13.27 -0.43
C GLU A 156 -27.64 13.44 -1.44
N VAL A 157 -26.45 13.00 -1.04
CA VAL A 157 -25.24 13.06 -1.86
C VAL A 157 -24.77 11.64 -2.16
N ASN A 158 -24.50 11.39 -3.43
CA ASN A 158 -23.87 10.13 -3.85
C ASN A 158 -22.35 10.24 -3.76
N PHE A 159 -21.80 9.99 -2.58
CA PHE A 159 -20.36 10.12 -2.30
C PHE A 159 -19.45 9.23 -3.17
N TYR A 160 -19.98 8.17 -3.79
CA TYR A 160 -19.20 7.25 -4.61
C TYR A 160 -19.22 7.59 -6.10
N ALA A 161 -20.32 8.16 -6.59
CA ALA A 161 -20.48 8.49 -8.02
C ALA A 161 -20.31 9.98 -8.32
N ASP A 162 -20.53 10.85 -7.32
CA ASP A 162 -20.30 12.27 -7.47
C ASP A 162 -18.79 12.55 -7.41
N LEU A 163 -18.25 13.04 -8.52
CA LEU A 163 -16.84 13.39 -8.63
C LEU A 163 -16.53 14.72 -7.93
N GLY A 164 -17.55 15.46 -7.49
CA GLY A 164 -17.39 16.78 -6.86
C GLY A 164 -16.76 17.81 -7.80
N ILE A 165 -16.85 17.58 -9.12
CA ILE A 165 -16.40 18.45 -10.22
C ILE A 165 -17.57 18.69 -11.17
#